data_AF-L1IJU1-F1
#
_entry.id   AF-L1IJU1-F1
#
_cell.length_a   1.000
_cell.length_b   1.000
_cell.length_c   1.000
_cell.angle_alpha   90.00
_cell.angle_beta   90.00
_cell.angle_gamma   90.00
#
_symmetry.space_group_name_H-M   'P 1'
#
loop_
_entity.id
_entity.type
_entity.pdbx_description
1 polymer ?
#
loop_
_entity_poly.entity_id
_entity_poly.type
_entity_poly.pdbx_seq_one_letter_code
_entity_poly.pdbx_strand_id
1 'polypeptide(L)'
;MLRWSELNAAVEKAMDPNGEGGEIPEGMNISDMMQEWLTQTDPKEKATSEAVLNRMHAQGSVLARMAYLALEVDARKVQDVVPGCKELELSEEPVDAMGWKELSQAMDNVQINWGKVSSLPGVKDLCWKLFARFGYFAGYAFGDGEDGIDIVHDREPCADGHRLSDLAKQQALDAFFCMFRYLWLVARQQPVQEQGPELDLRTFHFEAATDTYHETTMHDDVHIGALLQYMHRFSGLFHSVSQAVYYHHPTYSRRRAPMSMGALSEEGRSAADWIPVLRQLYPQLQLFYESCDLRTLPPDGWCWLHAPGRVWLVGPHTAVHWDPSPVKLLGVYLRANPGT
;
A
#
# COMPACT_ATOMS: atom_id res chain seq x y z
N MET A 1 -17.84 -14.03 2.58
CA MET A 1 -17.88 -14.26 1.12
C MET A 1 -19.27 -13.98 0.55
N LEU A 2 -20.37 -14.54 1.10
CA LEU A 2 -21.73 -14.33 0.57
C LEU A 2 -22.10 -12.84 0.36
N ARG A 3 -21.94 -11.99 1.41
CA ARG A 3 -22.17 -10.54 1.33
C ARG A 3 -21.43 -9.85 0.17
N TRP A 4 -20.16 -10.20 -0.04
CA TRP A 4 -19.32 -9.58 -1.08
C TRP A 4 -19.67 -10.09 -2.49
N SER A 5 -20.16 -11.33 -2.59
CA SER A 5 -20.68 -11.89 -3.84
C SER A 5 -22.00 -11.23 -4.25
N GLU A 6 -22.94 -11.10 -3.31
CA GLU A 6 -24.21 -10.38 -3.53
C GLU A 6 -23.97 -8.93 -3.95
N LEU A 7 -23.00 -8.29 -3.28
CA LEU A 7 -22.60 -6.94 -3.60
C LEU A 7 -21.94 -6.83 -4.99
N ASN A 8 -21.05 -7.77 -5.32
CA ASN A 8 -20.43 -7.84 -6.64
C ASN A 8 -21.50 -7.88 -7.74
N ALA A 9 -22.50 -8.75 -7.60
CA ALA A 9 -23.59 -8.88 -8.58
C ALA A 9 -24.42 -7.59 -8.69
N ALA A 10 -24.68 -6.91 -7.57
CA ALA A 10 -25.41 -5.63 -7.58
C ALA A 10 -24.61 -4.52 -8.29
N VAL A 11 -23.30 -4.44 -8.04
CA VAL A 11 -22.42 -3.46 -8.68
C VAL A 11 -22.24 -3.74 -10.17
N GLU A 12 -22.12 -5.01 -10.57
CA GLU A 12 -22.08 -5.40 -11.99
C GLU A 12 -23.34 -4.95 -12.73
N LYS A 13 -24.52 -5.19 -12.14
CA LYS A 13 -25.79 -4.70 -12.69
C LYS A 13 -25.81 -3.17 -12.82
N ALA A 14 -25.23 -2.45 -11.86
CA ALA A 14 -25.18 -0.99 -11.87
C ALA A 14 -24.24 -0.43 -12.96
N MET A 15 -23.21 -1.18 -13.34
CA MET A 15 -22.23 -0.78 -14.35
C MET A 15 -22.59 -1.23 -15.77
N ASP A 16 -23.62 -2.07 -15.95
CA ASP A 16 -24.02 -2.58 -17.27
C ASP A 16 -24.48 -1.42 -18.18
N PRO A 17 -23.74 -1.10 -19.27
CA PRO A 17 -24.10 -0.01 -20.16
C PRO A 17 -25.39 -0.27 -20.95
N ASN A 18 -25.86 -1.52 -21.00
CA ASN A 18 -27.09 -1.93 -21.68
C ASN A 18 -28.26 -2.18 -20.72
N GLY A 19 -28.00 -2.20 -19.41
CA GLY A 19 -29.01 -2.38 -18.36
C GLY A 19 -29.74 -1.07 -18.06
N GLU A 20 -30.80 -1.14 -17.25
CA GLU A 20 -31.54 0.07 -16.79
C GLU A 20 -30.70 1.00 -15.88
N GLY A 21 -29.40 0.73 -15.69
CA GLY A 21 -28.60 1.33 -14.63
C GLY A 21 -29.08 0.87 -13.26
N GLY A 22 -28.17 0.80 -12.30
CA GLY A 22 -28.47 0.43 -10.92
C GLY A 22 -27.92 1.48 -9.98
N GLU A 23 -28.69 1.85 -8.97
CA GLU A 23 -28.15 2.61 -7.85
C GLU A 23 -27.32 1.67 -6.95
N ILE A 24 -26.29 2.21 -6.31
CA ILE A 24 -25.55 1.50 -5.26
C ILE A 24 -26.58 1.06 -4.19
N PRO A 25 -26.64 -0.23 -3.81
CA PRO A 25 -27.64 -0.69 -2.86
C PRO A 25 -27.67 0.15 -1.58
N GLU A 26 -28.89 0.53 -1.17
CA GLU A 26 -29.12 1.37 0.01
C GLU A 26 -28.48 0.79 1.28
N GLY A 27 -27.94 1.67 2.13
CA GLY A 27 -27.35 1.29 3.42
C GLY A 27 -25.88 0.85 3.36
N MET A 28 -25.24 0.92 2.18
CA MET A 28 -23.81 0.67 2.08
C MET A 28 -22.95 1.88 2.41
N ASN A 29 -22.00 1.66 3.32
CA ASN A 29 -21.02 2.65 3.72
C ASN A 29 -19.63 2.26 3.17
N ILE A 30 -19.17 2.98 2.14
CA ILE A 30 -17.83 2.80 1.53
C ILE A 30 -16.73 2.90 2.60
N SER A 31 -16.90 3.77 3.61
CA SER A 31 -15.92 3.93 4.70
C SER A 31 -15.79 2.66 5.53
N ASP A 32 -16.90 2.01 5.88
CA ASP A 32 -16.89 0.78 6.68
C ASP A 32 -16.31 -0.39 5.88
N MET A 33 -16.62 -0.45 4.59
CA MET A 33 -16.07 -1.45 3.69
C MET A 33 -14.56 -1.25 3.48
N MET A 34 -14.10 -0.01 3.30
CA MET A 34 -12.68 0.32 3.23
C MET A 34 -11.96 -0.05 4.54
N GLN A 35 -12.59 0.22 5.69
CA GLN A 35 -12.07 -0.22 6.99
C GLN A 35 -11.96 -1.75 7.08
N GLU A 36 -12.98 -2.49 6.65
CA GLU A 36 -12.96 -3.96 6.60
C GLU A 36 -11.84 -4.45 5.67
N TRP A 37 -11.75 -3.94 4.44
CA TRP A 37 -10.74 -4.33 3.47
C TRP A 37 -9.33 -4.12 4.04
N LEU A 38 -9.02 -2.93 4.55
CA LEU A 38 -7.68 -2.61 5.02
C LEU A 38 -7.27 -3.34 6.30
N THR A 39 -8.22 -3.72 7.16
CA THR A 39 -7.90 -4.24 8.52
C THR A 39 -8.33 -5.67 8.79
N GLN A 40 -9.23 -6.25 7.99
CA GLN A 40 -9.83 -7.56 8.24
C GLN A 40 -9.52 -8.62 7.18
N THR A 41 -8.75 -8.27 6.14
CA THR A 41 -8.23 -9.24 5.16
C THR A 41 -6.77 -9.58 5.40
N ASP A 42 -6.39 -10.82 5.11
CA ASP A 42 -5.00 -11.22 5.00
C ASP A 42 -4.48 -10.84 3.60
N PRO A 43 -3.58 -9.85 3.47
CA PRO A 43 -3.02 -9.52 2.17
C PRO A 43 -2.03 -10.57 1.65
N LYS A 44 -1.62 -11.54 2.46
CA LYS A 44 -0.70 -12.63 2.08
C LYS A 44 -1.43 -13.94 1.77
N GLU A 45 -2.77 -13.92 1.77
CA GLU A 45 -3.58 -15.08 1.42
C GLU A 45 -3.17 -15.56 0.02
N LYS A 46 -2.70 -16.80 -0.08
CA LYS A 46 -2.22 -17.33 -1.35
C LYS A 46 -3.37 -17.50 -2.34
N ALA A 47 -3.16 -17.03 -3.57
CA ALA A 47 -3.97 -17.45 -4.70
C ALA A 47 -3.91 -18.97 -4.88
N THR A 48 -5.01 -19.57 -5.30
CA THR A 48 -5.07 -20.98 -5.68
C THR A 48 -5.23 -21.10 -7.19
N SER A 49 -5.04 -22.30 -7.74
CA SER A 49 -5.33 -22.56 -9.16
C SER A 49 -6.81 -22.35 -9.52
N GLU A 50 -7.70 -22.41 -8.52
CA GLU A 50 -9.14 -22.22 -8.68
C GLU A 50 -9.56 -20.75 -8.48
N ALA A 51 -8.75 -19.95 -7.80
CA ALA A 51 -9.03 -18.55 -7.49
C ALA A 51 -7.73 -17.74 -7.48
N VAL A 52 -7.45 -17.07 -8.61
CA VAL A 52 -6.31 -16.14 -8.73
C VAL A 52 -6.47 -14.95 -7.78
N LEU A 53 -7.69 -14.43 -7.68
CA LEU A 53 -8.04 -13.31 -6.78
C LEU A 53 -8.48 -13.85 -5.42
N ASN A 54 -7.62 -13.66 -4.41
CA ASN A 54 -7.98 -13.94 -3.01
C ASN A 54 -9.06 -12.97 -2.46
N ARG A 55 -9.42 -13.11 -1.17
CA ARG A 55 -10.46 -12.26 -0.56
C ARG A 55 -10.10 -10.77 -0.61
N MET A 56 -8.86 -10.40 -0.36
CA MET A 56 -8.40 -9.01 -0.40
C MET A 56 -8.62 -8.41 -1.78
N HIS A 57 -8.27 -9.14 -2.84
CA HIS A 57 -8.49 -8.66 -4.22
C HIS A 57 -9.98 -8.57 -4.55
N ALA A 58 -10.79 -9.57 -4.22
CA ALA A 58 -12.23 -9.55 -4.51
C ALA A 58 -12.93 -8.35 -3.85
N GLN A 59 -12.61 -8.06 -2.59
CA GLN A 59 -13.14 -6.89 -1.87
C GLN A 59 -12.67 -5.57 -2.50
N GLY A 60 -11.38 -5.49 -2.85
CA GLY A 60 -10.80 -4.32 -3.51
C GLY A 60 -11.44 -4.03 -4.87
N SER A 61 -11.70 -5.05 -5.70
CA SER A 61 -12.41 -4.90 -6.98
C SER A 61 -13.82 -4.34 -6.82
N VAL A 62 -14.56 -4.80 -5.82
CA VAL A 62 -15.89 -4.26 -5.50
C VAL A 62 -15.79 -2.80 -5.06
N LEU A 63 -14.87 -2.48 -4.15
CA LEU A 63 -14.63 -1.13 -3.67
C LEU A 63 -14.23 -0.16 -4.79
N ALA A 64 -13.37 -0.58 -5.70
CA ALA A 64 -12.94 0.23 -6.84
C ALA A 64 -14.11 0.61 -7.74
N ARG A 65 -14.99 -0.35 -8.05
CA ARG A 65 -16.19 -0.13 -8.86
C ARG A 65 -17.22 0.75 -8.15
N MET A 66 -17.38 0.57 -6.84
CA MET A 66 -18.21 1.49 -6.06
C MET A 66 -17.63 2.91 -6.05
N ALA A 67 -16.30 3.06 -5.97
CA ALA A 67 -15.65 4.36 -6.08
C ALA A 67 -15.89 4.99 -7.46
N TYR A 68 -15.84 4.20 -8.54
CA TYR A 68 -16.19 4.66 -9.89
C TYR A 68 -17.62 5.18 -9.99
N LEU A 69 -18.58 4.48 -9.39
CA LEU A 69 -19.99 4.89 -9.40
C LEU A 69 -20.29 6.09 -8.49
N ALA A 70 -19.54 6.24 -7.40
CA ALA A 70 -19.80 7.24 -6.37
C ALA A 70 -19.04 8.56 -6.57
N LEU A 71 -17.87 8.52 -7.21
CA LEU A 71 -17.08 9.73 -7.45
C LEU A 71 -17.56 10.43 -8.72
N GLU A 72 -17.69 11.75 -8.64
CA GLU A 72 -18.00 12.59 -9.80
C GLU A 72 -16.86 12.57 -10.82
N VAL A 73 -17.21 12.83 -12.08
CA VAL A 73 -16.22 12.92 -13.16
C VAL A 73 -15.23 14.04 -12.87
N ASP A 74 -13.96 13.71 -12.76
CA ASP A 74 -12.84 14.62 -12.58
C ASP A 74 -12.10 14.90 -13.89
N ALA A 75 -12.24 16.14 -14.37
CA ALA A 75 -11.55 16.65 -15.54
C ALA A 75 -10.09 17.07 -15.28
N ARG A 76 -9.58 16.97 -14.04
CA ARG A 76 -8.20 17.34 -13.68
C ARG A 76 -7.20 16.27 -14.10
N LYS A 77 -5.98 16.71 -14.42
CA LYS A 77 -4.83 15.83 -14.66
C LYS A 77 -4.15 15.45 -13.35
N VAL A 78 -3.32 14.41 -13.35
CA VAL A 78 -2.63 13.89 -12.14
C VAL A 78 -1.87 15.00 -11.40
N GLN A 79 -1.08 15.79 -12.15
CA GLN A 79 -0.29 16.91 -11.64
C GLN A 79 -1.13 18.04 -11.02
N ASP A 80 -2.37 18.20 -11.46
CA ASP A 80 -3.29 19.20 -10.90
C ASP A 80 -3.94 18.70 -9.61
N VAL A 81 -4.03 17.37 -9.43
CA VAL A 81 -4.53 16.75 -8.19
C VAL A 81 -3.47 16.80 -7.09
N VAL A 82 -2.19 16.60 -7.44
CA VAL A 82 -1.05 16.62 -6.53
C VAL A 82 -0.03 17.66 -7.02
N PRO A 83 -0.28 18.96 -6.77
CA PRO A 83 0.60 20.01 -7.27
C PRO A 83 1.99 19.91 -6.64
N GLY A 84 3.02 20.20 -7.43
CA GLY A 84 4.41 20.31 -6.95
C GLY A 84 5.25 19.04 -7.02
N CYS A 85 4.76 17.95 -7.61
CA CYS A 85 5.56 16.75 -7.89
C CYS A 85 5.81 16.60 -9.40
N LYS A 86 6.99 17.02 -9.86
CA LYS A 86 7.37 16.91 -11.28
C LYS A 86 7.42 15.47 -11.75
N GLU A 87 7.73 14.56 -10.84
CA GLU A 87 7.80 13.12 -11.11
C GLU A 87 6.44 12.50 -11.45
N LEU A 88 5.33 13.21 -11.25
CA LEU A 88 3.98 12.78 -11.62
C LEU A 88 3.45 13.44 -12.92
N GLU A 89 4.23 14.31 -13.58
CA GLU A 89 3.87 14.98 -14.84
C GLU A 89 4.05 14.04 -16.04
N LEU A 90 3.18 13.03 -16.18
CA LEU A 90 3.36 11.93 -17.15
C LEU A 90 2.26 11.84 -18.19
N SER A 91 1.05 12.26 -17.84
CA SER A 91 -0.11 12.24 -18.72
C SER A 91 -0.71 13.63 -18.81
N GLU A 92 -0.97 14.04 -20.05
CA GLU A 92 -1.73 15.25 -20.33
C GLU A 92 -3.24 15.00 -20.30
N GLU A 93 -3.67 13.74 -20.18
CA GLU A 93 -5.08 13.36 -20.12
C GLU A 93 -5.63 13.53 -18.70
N PRO A 94 -6.89 14.01 -18.56
CA PRO A 94 -7.63 13.92 -17.30
C PRO A 94 -7.67 12.49 -16.76
N VAL A 95 -7.70 12.33 -15.43
CA VAL A 95 -7.69 11.00 -14.79
C VAL A 95 -8.82 10.10 -15.32
N ASP A 96 -10.00 10.67 -15.54
CA ASP A 96 -11.16 9.91 -16.01
C ASP A 96 -11.13 9.57 -17.50
N ALA A 97 -10.28 10.23 -18.27
CA ALA A 97 -10.08 9.95 -19.68
C ALA A 97 -8.92 8.96 -19.92
N MET A 98 -8.17 8.58 -18.88
CA MET A 98 -7.02 7.69 -19.02
C MET A 98 -7.43 6.32 -19.56
N GLY A 99 -6.74 5.85 -20.59
CA GLY A 99 -6.74 4.43 -20.95
C GLY A 99 -6.04 3.62 -19.85
N TRP A 100 -6.06 2.30 -19.99
CA TRP A 100 -5.41 1.43 -19.01
C TRP A 100 -3.90 1.65 -18.99
N LYS A 101 -3.29 1.84 -20.15
CA LYS A 101 -1.86 2.12 -20.25
C LYS A 101 -1.50 3.39 -19.48
N GLU A 102 -2.22 4.49 -19.67
CA GLU A 102 -1.97 5.73 -18.95
C GLU A 102 -2.22 5.58 -17.44
N LEU A 103 -3.29 4.87 -17.05
CA LEU A 103 -3.59 4.59 -15.65
C LEU A 103 -2.49 3.77 -14.98
N SER A 104 -2.04 2.69 -15.63
CA SER A 104 -0.98 1.80 -15.14
C SER A 104 0.34 2.55 -14.99
N GLN A 105 0.71 3.37 -15.99
CA GLN A 105 1.88 4.24 -15.90
C GLN A 105 1.78 5.26 -14.77
N ALA A 106 0.62 5.90 -14.58
CA ALA A 106 0.40 6.81 -13.47
C ALA A 106 0.55 6.10 -12.12
N MET A 107 -0.04 4.91 -11.99
CA MET A 107 0.07 4.08 -10.79
C MET A 107 1.52 3.66 -10.50
N ASP A 108 2.27 3.20 -11.50
CA ASP A 108 3.68 2.84 -11.37
C ASP A 108 4.52 4.03 -10.90
N ASN A 109 4.28 5.22 -11.45
CA ASN A 109 5.02 6.41 -11.04
C ASN A 109 4.68 6.89 -9.63
N VAL A 110 3.41 6.75 -9.20
CA VAL A 110 3.02 6.96 -7.80
C VAL A 110 3.71 5.94 -6.88
N GLN A 111 3.80 4.67 -7.30
CA GLN A 111 4.50 3.62 -6.53
C GLN A 111 6.00 3.92 -6.38
N ILE A 112 6.67 4.26 -7.48
CA ILE A 112 8.11 4.59 -7.54
C ILE A 112 8.42 5.78 -6.63
N ASN A 113 7.59 6.82 -6.69
CA ASN A 113 7.84 8.08 -5.99
C ASN A 113 7.11 8.18 -4.65
N TRP A 114 6.61 7.07 -4.11
CA TRP A 114 5.71 7.08 -2.95
C TRP A 114 6.27 7.82 -1.73
N GLY A 115 7.56 7.66 -1.43
CA GLY A 115 8.20 8.35 -0.31
C GLY A 115 8.08 9.87 -0.38
N LYS A 116 8.11 10.46 -1.59
CA LYS A 116 7.88 11.89 -1.82
C LYS A 116 6.38 12.20 -1.87
N VAL A 117 5.64 11.46 -2.71
CA VAL A 117 4.25 11.71 -3.07
C VAL A 117 3.31 11.56 -1.87
N SER A 118 3.56 10.59 -0.99
CA SER A 118 2.73 10.29 0.19
C SER A 118 2.61 11.43 1.21
N SER A 119 3.49 12.42 1.14
CA SER A 119 3.48 13.61 2.00
C SER A 119 2.77 14.81 1.39
N LEU A 120 2.45 14.76 0.09
CA LEU A 120 1.94 15.91 -0.63
C LEU A 120 0.43 16.11 -0.42
N PRO A 121 -0.04 17.38 -0.41
CA PRO A 121 -1.46 17.67 -0.46
C PRO A 121 -2.10 17.01 -1.68
N GLY A 122 -3.29 16.43 -1.51
CA GLY A 122 -4.03 15.81 -2.60
C GLY A 122 -3.66 14.35 -2.92
N VAL A 123 -2.61 13.77 -2.32
CA VAL A 123 -2.26 12.36 -2.58
C VAL A 123 -3.41 11.39 -2.32
N LYS A 124 -4.18 11.62 -1.24
CA LYS A 124 -5.38 10.83 -0.95
C LYS A 124 -6.42 10.94 -2.06
N ASP A 125 -6.65 12.15 -2.56
CA ASP A 125 -7.59 12.43 -3.65
C ASP A 125 -7.14 11.75 -4.95
N LEU A 126 -5.84 11.81 -5.25
CA LEU A 126 -5.25 11.10 -6.40
C LEU A 126 -5.44 9.58 -6.30
N CYS A 127 -5.09 8.96 -5.16
CA CYS A 127 -5.27 7.51 -4.97
C CYS A 127 -6.73 7.10 -5.18
N TRP A 128 -7.70 7.85 -4.66
CA TRP A 128 -9.12 7.56 -4.86
C TRP A 128 -9.56 7.65 -6.33
N LYS A 129 -9.07 8.62 -7.09
CA LYS A 129 -9.43 8.74 -8.52
C LYS A 129 -8.79 7.67 -9.38
N LEU A 130 -7.51 7.38 -9.15
CA LEU A 130 -6.84 6.26 -9.84
C LEU A 130 -7.55 4.94 -9.52
N PHE A 131 -7.99 4.76 -8.27
CA PHE A 131 -8.74 3.58 -7.84
C PHE A 131 -10.14 3.49 -8.46
N ALA A 132 -10.86 4.61 -8.56
CA ALA A 132 -12.13 4.69 -9.26
C ALA A 132 -11.96 4.43 -10.76
N ARG A 133 -10.94 5.00 -11.40
CA ARG A 133 -10.64 4.72 -12.81
C ARG A 133 -10.26 3.26 -13.03
N PHE A 134 -9.53 2.64 -12.10
CA PHE A 134 -9.31 1.19 -12.10
C PHE A 134 -10.64 0.42 -11.98
N GLY A 135 -11.57 0.89 -11.16
CA GLY A 135 -12.92 0.35 -11.02
C GLY A 135 -13.67 0.23 -12.34
N TYR A 136 -13.60 1.25 -13.21
CA TYR A 136 -14.16 1.21 -14.56
C TYR A 136 -13.66 -0.01 -15.35
N PHE A 137 -12.34 -0.24 -15.36
CA PHE A 137 -11.74 -1.38 -16.07
C PHE A 137 -11.97 -2.72 -15.38
N ALA A 138 -12.14 -2.73 -14.05
CA ALA A 138 -12.40 -3.93 -13.27
C ALA A 138 -13.88 -4.40 -13.35
N GLY A 139 -14.79 -3.59 -13.90
CA GLY A 139 -16.23 -3.84 -13.99
C GLY A 139 -16.69 -4.82 -15.05
N TYR A 140 -15.89 -5.07 -16.09
CA TYR A 140 -16.31 -5.94 -17.19
C TYR A 140 -16.00 -7.42 -16.86
N ALA A 141 -17.05 -8.25 -16.91
CA ALA A 141 -16.98 -9.69 -16.68
C ALA A 141 -16.19 -10.40 -17.80
N PHE A 142 -15.62 -11.55 -17.46
CA PHE A 142 -14.94 -12.44 -18.41
C PHE A 142 -15.95 -12.94 -19.44
N GLY A 143 -15.70 -12.68 -20.73
CA GLY A 143 -16.21 -13.58 -21.76
C GLY A 143 -15.31 -14.81 -21.82
N ASP A 144 -15.87 -15.97 -22.19
CA ASP A 144 -15.17 -17.25 -22.41
C ASP A 144 -14.19 -17.21 -23.60
N GLY A 145 -13.33 -16.19 -23.67
CA GLY A 145 -12.25 -16.11 -24.65
C GLY A 145 -11.09 -16.97 -24.17
N GLU A 146 -10.85 -18.08 -24.85
CA GLU A 146 -9.76 -19.04 -24.56
C GLU A 146 -8.35 -18.44 -24.71
N ASP A 147 -8.23 -17.21 -25.22
CA ASP A 147 -6.96 -16.56 -25.47
C ASP A 147 -6.53 -15.72 -24.25
N GLY A 148 -5.68 -16.32 -23.40
CA GLY A 148 -5.04 -15.69 -22.24
C GLY A 148 -4.05 -14.56 -22.58
N ILE A 149 -4.40 -13.68 -23.50
CA ILE A 149 -3.63 -12.50 -23.91
C ILE A 149 -4.24 -11.28 -23.23
N ASP A 150 -3.40 -10.47 -22.58
CA ASP A 150 -3.73 -9.12 -22.10
C ASP A 150 -4.08 -8.21 -23.30
N ILE A 151 -5.30 -8.32 -23.83
CA ILE A 151 -5.81 -7.40 -24.84
C ILE A 151 -6.61 -6.34 -24.12
N VAL A 152 -5.92 -5.29 -23.68
CA VAL A 152 -6.57 -4.07 -23.24
C VAL A 152 -6.69 -3.14 -24.45
N HIS A 153 -7.89 -3.07 -25.04
CA HIS A 153 -8.19 -2.01 -25.99
C HIS A 153 -8.26 -0.69 -25.20
N ASP A 154 -7.27 0.19 -25.39
CA ASP A 154 -6.99 1.31 -24.47
C ASP A 154 -8.09 2.40 -24.44
N ARG A 155 -8.91 2.55 -25.49
CA ARG A 155 -9.80 3.74 -25.63
C ARG A 155 -11.19 3.50 -26.22
N GLU A 156 -11.42 2.39 -26.91
CA GLU A 156 -12.74 2.06 -27.44
C GLU A 156 -13.23 0.77 -26.78
N PRO A 157 -14.43 0.75 -26.17
CA PRO A 157 -15.03 -0.50 -25.75
C PRO A 157 -15.19 -1.34 -27.01
N CYS A 158 -14.49 -2.48 -27.09
CA CYS A 158 -14.86 -3.50 -28.06
C CYS A 158 -16.33 -3.88 -27.83
N ALA A 159 -16.96 -4.52 -28.83
CA ALA A 159 -18.28 -5.14 -28.64
C ALA A 159 -18.33 -6.08 -27.39
N ASP A 160 -17.15 -6.49 -26.92
CA ASP A 160 -16.86 -7.36 -25.78
C ASP A 160 -16.33 -6.65 -24.51
N GLY A 161 -16.30 -5.31 -24.46
CA GLY A 161 -15.84 -4.49 -23.33
C GLY A 161 -14.31 -4.36 -23.18
N HIS A 162 -13.86 -3.48 -22.27
CA HIS A 162 -12.45 -3.41 -21.86
C HIS A 162 -12.16 -4.56 -20.88
N ARG A 163 -11.14 -5.41 -21.13
CA ARG A 163 -10.87 -6.59 -20.29
C ARG A 163 -9.50 -6.49 -19.62
N LEU A 164 -9.46 -6.51 -18.29
CA LEU A 164 -8.24 -6.70 -17.50
C LEU A 164 -8.07 -8.16 -17.10
N SER A 165 -6.88 -8.71 -17.28
CA SER A 165 -6.55 -10.03 -16.73
C SER A 165 -6.60 -10.02 -15.21
N ASP A 166 -6.82 -11.20 -14.61
CA ASP A 166 -6.76 -11.34 -13.16
C ASP A 166 -5.40 -11.00 -12.58
N LEU A 167 -4.34 -11.27 -13.33
CA LEU A 167 -3.00 -10.87 -12.93
C LEU A 167 -2.87 -9.35 -12.88
N ALA A 168 -3.36 -8.62 -13.89
CA ALA A 168 -3.36 -7.16 -13.88
C ALA A 168 -4.20 -6.59 -12.73
N LYS A 169 -5.38 -7.16 -12.47
CA LYS A 169 -6.23 -6.80 -11.33
C LYS A 169 -5.52 -7.02 -10.00
N GLN A 170 -4.92 -8.20 -9.83
CA GLN A 170 -4.15 -8.58 -8.65
C GLN A 170 -3.01 -7.57 -8.39
N GLN A 171 -2.19 -7.29 -9.41
CA GLN A 171 -1.05 -6.38 -9.28
C GLN A 171 -1.47 -4.95 -8.92
N ALA A 172 -2.52 -4.43 -9.55
CA ALA A 172 -3.05 -3.10 -9.25
C ALA A 172 -3.63 -3.04 -7.84
N LEU A 173 -4.38 -4.06 -7.44
CA LEU A 173 -5.00 -4.13 -6.11
C LEU A 173 -3.99 -4.30 -4.99
N ASP A 174 -2.89 -5.02 -5.21
CA ASP A 174 -1.75 -5.08 -4.28
C ASP A 174 -1.16 -3.69 -4.01
N ALA A 175 -0.98 -2.89 -5.08
CA ALA A 175 -0.48 -1.52 -4.97
C ALA A 175 -1.49 -0.62 -4.24
N PHE A 176 -2.75 -0.60 -4.68
CA PHE A 176 -3.80 0.20 -4.06
C PHE A 176 -4.01 -0.15 -2.59
N PHE A 177 -3.98 -1.44 -2.25
CA PHE A 177 -4.12 -1.89 -0.87
C PHE A 177 -3.06 -1.29 0.04
N CYS A 178 -1.78 -1.38 -0.35
CA CYS A 178 -0.69 -0.80 0.42
C CYS A 178 -0.80 0.74 0.49
N MET A 179 -1.11 1.42 -0.61
CA MET A 179 -1.31 2.88 -0.63
C MET A 179 -2.45 3.32 0.29
N PHE A 180 -3.63 2.68 0.21
CA PHE A 180 -4.76 3.03 1.07
C PHE A 180 -4.50 2.67 2.53
N ARG A 181 -3.80 1.57 2.81
CA ARG A 181 -3.39 1.23 4.18
C ARG A 181 -2.43 2.28 4.74
N TYR A 182 -1.48 2.75 3.95
CA TYR A 182 -0.61 3.87 4.32
C TYR A 182 -1.44 5.12 4.66
N LEU A 183 -2.34 5.53 3.77
CA LEU A 183 -3.22 6.69 3.99
C LEU A 183 -4.13 6.52 5.21
N TRP A 184 -4.57 5.29 5.47
CA TRP A 184 -5.37 4.92 6.65
C TRP A 184 -4.59 5.10 7.95
N LEU A 185 -3.29 4.73 7.97
CA LEU A 185 -2.38 4.98 9.09
C LEU A 185 -2.15 6.48 9.29
N VAL A 186 -1.88 7.22 8.21
CA VAL A 186 -1.70 8.69 8.27
C VAL A 186 -2.94 9.37 8.84
N ALA A 187 -4.15 8.94 8.46
CA ALA A 187 -5.39 9.52 8.98
C ALA A 187 -5.63 9.24 10.48
N ARG A 188 -4.95 8.25 11.06
CA ARG A 188 -5.09 7.82 12.47
C ARG A 188 -3.90 8.16 13.34
N GLN A 189 -2.82 8.66 12.74
CA GLN A 189 -1.60 8.95 13.49
C GLN A 189 -1.87 10.06 14.53
N GLN A 190 -1.37 9.85 15.73
CA GLN A 190 -1.44 10.78 16.83
C GLN A 190 -0.13 11.57 16.93
N PRO A 191 -0.20 12.86 17.32
CA PRO A 191 1.01 13.66 17.52
C PRO A 191 1.84 13.10 18.68
N VAL A 192 3.16 13.18 18.53
CA VAL A 192 4.14 12.78 19.54
C VAL A 192 4.62 14.04 20.27
N GLN A 193 4.44 14.09 21.58
CA GLN A 193 4.85 15.20 22.45
C GLN A 193 6.10 14.86 23.28
N GLU A 194 6.52 13.61 23.23
CA GLU A 194 7.59 13.01 23.98
C GLU A 194 8.95 13.54 23.50
N GLN A 195 9.84 13.82 24.45
CA GLN A 195 11.26 13.82 24.17
C GLN A 195 11.72 12.37 24.05
N GLY A 196 12.57 12.08 23.08
CA GLY A 196 13.19 10.76 22.96
C GLY A 196 14.13 10.49 24.14
N PRO A 197 14.29 9.24 24.59
CA PRO A 197 15.26 8.91 25.63
C PRO A 197 16.69 9.13 25.13
N GLU A 198 17.60 9.39 26.06
CA GLU A 198 19.03 9.32 25.76
C GLU A 198 19.43 7.84 25.63
N LEU A 199 20.07 7.49 24.52
CA LEU A 199 20.46 6.11 24.20
C LEU A 199 21.99 5.94 24.31
N ASP A 200 22.46 5.00 25.14
CA ASP A 200 23.89 4.61 25.20
C ASP A 200 24.21 3.65 24.03
N LEU A 201 24.31 4.20 22.82
CA LEU A 201 24.59 3.44 21.61
C LEU A 201 26.10 3.30 21.35
N ARG A 202 26.59 2.07 21.57
CA ARG A 202 27.96 1.62 21.25
C ARG A 202 28.06 0.94 19.89
N THR A 203 29.27 0.88 19.32
CA THR A 203 29.56 0.30 17.99
C THR A 203 28.99 -1.10 17.78
N PHE A 204 29.04 -1.96 18.80
CA PHE A 204 28.53 -3.33 18.67
C PHE A 204 27.02 -3.40 18.41
N HIS A 205 26.23 -2.39 18.81
CA HIS A 205 24.80 -2.36 18.48
C HIS A 205 24.57 -2.16 16.98
N PHE A 206 25.43 -1.35 16.34
CA PHE A 206 25.38 -1.13 14.89
C PHE A 206 25.80 -2.38 14.13
N GLU A 207 26.90 -3.02 14.57
CA GLU A 207 27.37 -4.28 13.99
C GLU A 207 26.30 -5.37 14.07
N ALA A 208 25.69 -5.55 15.25
CA ALA A 208 24.61 -6.51 15.47
C ALA A 208 23.34 -6.19 14.66
N ALA A 209 23.09 -4.91 14.35
CA ALA A 209 21.92 -4.48 13.59
C ALA A 209 22.09 -4.59 12.06
N THR A 210 23.28 -4.91 11.54
CA THR A 210 23.61 -4.83 10.11
C THR A 210 22.67 -5.64 9.21
N ASP A 211 22.36 -6.88 9.59
CA ASP A 211 21.49 -7.74 8.77
C ASP A 211 20.05 -7.22 8.75
N THR A 212 19.52 -6.84 9.93
CA THR A 212 18.20 -6.20 10.05
C THR A 212 18.15 -4.87 9.32
N TYR A 213 19.25 -4.12 9.28
CA TYR A 213 19.36 -2.86 8.54
C TYR A 213 19.22 -3.09 7.03
N HIS A 214 19.93 -4.08 6.48
CA HIS A 214 19.80 -4.37 5.06
C HIS A 214 18.39 -4.83 4.70
N GLU A 215 17.75 -5.65 5.54
CA GLU A 215 16.35 -6.03 5.34
C GLU A 215 15.41 -4.82 5.39
N THR A 216 15.52 -4.00 6.43
CA THR A 216 14.63 -2.84 6.65
C THR A 216 14.78 -1.81 5.53
N THR A 217 16.01 -1.52 5.10
CA THR A 217 16.25 -0.57 3.99
C THR A 217 15.79 -1.11 2.65
N MET A 218 15.89 -2.43 2.40
CA MET A 218 15.28 -3.04 1.21
C MET A 218 13.76 -2.89 1.19
N HIS A 219 13.09 -2.93 2.35
CA HIS A 219 11.66 -2.62 2.44
C HIS A 219 11.34 -1.14 2.19
N ASP A 220 12.27 -0.22 2.43
CA ASP A 220 12.11 1.21 2.16
C ASP A 220 12.40 1.54 0.68
N ASP A 221 13.33 0.80 0.07
CA ASP A 221 13.76 0.95 -1.33
C ASP A 221 12.83 0.26 -2.34
N VAL A 222 12.06 -0.75 -1.93
CA VAL A 222 11.07 -1.38 -2.80
C VAL A 222 9.84 -0.48 -2.94
N HIS A 223 9.27 -0.40 -4.14
CA HIS A 223 8.04 0.35 -4.36
C HIS A 223 6.90 -0.12 -3.44
N ILE A 224 6.01 0.79 -3.06
CA ILE A 224 4.85 0.44 -2.24
C ILE A 224 3.99 -0.61 -2.94
N GLY A 225 3.68 -1.71 -2.25
CA GLY A 225 2.88 -2.81 -2.80
C GLY A 225 3.63 -3.80 -3.70
N ALA A 226 4.83 -3.45 -4.20
CA ALA A 226 5.62 -4.32 -5.07
C ALA A 226 6.05 -5.64 -4.37
N LEU A 227 6.17 -5.62 -3.04
CA LEU A 227 6.38 -6.83 -2.25
C LEU A 227 5.19 -7.81 -2.35
N LEU A 228 3.95 -7.31 -2.19
CA LEU A 228 2.75 -8.14 -2.31
C LEU A 228 2.60 -8.69 -3.72
N GLN A 229 2.82 -7.85 -4.74
CA GLN A 229 2.83 -8.26 -6.14
C GLN A 229 3.78 -9.43 -6.38
N TYR A 230 5.00 -9.37 -5.83
CA TYR A 230 5.97 -10.47 -5.94
C TYR A 230 5.49 -11.71 -5.19
N MET A 231 4.99 -11.57 -3.96
CA MET A 231 4.50 -12.67 -3.14
C MET A 231 3.36 -13.44 -3.81
N HIS A 232 2.43 -12.72 -4.44
CA HIS A 232 1.30 -13.31 -5.14
C HIS A 232 1.71 -13.94 -6.47
N ARG A 233 2.51 -13.23 -7.28
CA ARG A 233 2.99 -13.74 -8.58
C ARG A 233 3.84 -15.00 -8.44
N PHE A 234 4.66 -15.07 -7.39
CA PHE A 234 5.57 -16.18 -7.12
C PHE A 234 5.23 -16.88 -5.80
N SER A 235 3.93 -17.15 -5.61
CA SER A 235 3.41 -17.83 -4.42
C SER A 235 4.17 -19.13 -4.14
N GLY A 236 4.75 -19.23 -2.94
CA GLY A 236 5.56 -20.38 -2.51
C GLY A 236 7.06 -20.28 -2.79
N LEU A 237 7.52 -19.30 -3.57
CA LEU A 237 8.95 -19.03 -3.83
C LEU A 237 9.48 -17.82 -3.06
N PHE A 238 8.60 -17.08 -2.39
CA PHE A 238 8.98 -15.94 -1.57
C PHE A 238 9.61 -16.38 -0.24
N HIS A 239 10.84 -15.94 -0.02
CA HIS A 239 11.65 -16.21 1.15
C HIS A 239 12.23 -14.93 1.77
N SER A 240 12.43 -13.87 0.99
CA SER A 240 13.05 -12.62 1.44
C SER A 240 12.67 -11.44 0.57
N VAL A 241 12.58 -10.24 1.17
CA VAL A 241 12.37 -8.96 0.47
C VAL A 241 13.40 -8.71 -0.64
N SER A 242 14.62 -9.24 -0.50
CA SER A 242 15.66 -9.10 -1.52
C SER A 242 15.23 -9.67 -2.89
N GLN A 243 14.43 -10.73 -2.91
CA GLN A 243 13.90 -11.28 -4.16
C GLN A 243 12.95 -10.30 -4.86
N ALA A 244 12.07 -9.66 -4.10
CA ALA A 244 11.17 -8.64 -4.63
C ALA A 244 11.96 -7.41 -5.11
N VAL A 245 12.95 -6.96 -4.34
CA VAL A 245 13.81 -5.84 -4.73
C VAL A 245 14.55 -6.14 -6.03
N TYR A 246 15.21 -7.29 -6.17
CA TYR A 246 15.93 -7.61 -7.42
C TYR A 246 15.01 -7.86 -8.60
N TYR A 247 13.79 -8.33 -8.38
CA TYR A 247 12.79 -8.49 -9.43
C TYR A 247 12.35 -7.14 -10.01
N HIS A 248 12.07 -6.16 -9.14
CA HIS A 248 11.64 -4.82 -9.56
C HIS A 248 12.81 -3.88 -9.91
N HIS A 249 13.98 -4.12 -9.34
CA HIS A 249 15.20 -3.32 -9.51
C HIS A 249 16.44 -4.21 -9.70
N PRO A 250 16.66 -4.78 -10.90
CA PRO A 250 17.81 -5.66 -11.15
C PRO A 250 19.18 -5.02 -10.90
N THR A 251 19.26 -3.69 -10.97
CA THR A 251 20.47 -2.89 -10.72
C THR A 251 20.62 -2.44 -9.26
N TYR A 252 19.76 -2.92 -8.35
CA TYR A 252 19.76 -2.51 -6.95
C TYR A 252 21.11 -2.75 -6.28
N SER A 253 21.58 -1.71 -5.59
CA SER A 253 22.78 -1.73 -4.76
C SER A 253 22.40 -1.42 -3.32
N ARG A 254 22.79 -2.28 -2.39
CA ARG A 254 22.45 -2.13 -0.97
C ARG A 254 23.01 -0.82 -0.42
N ARG A 255 22.21 -0.11 0.38
CA ARG A 255 22.67 1.04 1.16
C ARG A 255 23.77 0.61 2.14
N ARG A 256 24.76 1.48 2.35
CA ARG A 256 25.80 1.26 3.35
C ARG A 256 25.22 1.40 4.76
N ALA A 257 25.45 0.41 5.63
CA ALA A 257 25.01 0.45 7.01
C ALA A 257 25.71 1.56 7.82
N PRO A 258 24.99 2.30 8.68
CA PRO A 258 25.60 3.24 9.61
C PRO A 258 26.41 2.47 10.67
N MET A 259 27.62 2.93 10.95
CA MET A 259 28.54 2.28 11.92
C MET A 259 28.74 3.10 13.20
N SER A 260 28.02 4.21 13.36
CA SER A 260 28.14 5.10 14.52
C SER A 260 26.94 6.02 14.68
N MET A 261 26.81 6.62 15.87
CA MET A 261 25.80 7.66 16.14
C MET A 261 25.95 8.88 15.24
N GLY A 262 27.19 9.27 14.92
CA GLY A 262 27.47 10.35 13.98
C GLY A 262 26.87 10.05 12.60
N ALA A 263 27.01 8.82 12.13
CA ALA A 263 26.47 8.38 10.84
C ALA A 263 24.92 8.35 10.79
N LEU A 264 24.26 8.11 11.93
CA LEU A 264 22.79 8.18 12.04
C LEU A 264 22.26 9.62 12.11
N SER A 265 23.10 10.56 12.53
CA SER A 265 22.75 11.98 12.65
C SER A 265 23.01 12.76 11.36
N GLU A 266 23.56 12.11 10.33
CA GLU A 266 23.78 12.70 9.01
C GLU A 266 22.43 13.10 8.36
N GLU A 267 22.44 14.24 7.65
CA GLU A 267 21.27 14.70 6.89
C GLU A 267 20.84 13.63 5.86
N GLY A 268 19.53 13.39 5.76
CA GLY A 268 18.94 12.44 4.81
C GLY A 268 18.74 11.01 5.35
N ARG A 269 19.11 10.74 6.61
CA ARG A 269 18.75 9.47 7.26
C ARG A 269 17.25 9.38 7.54
N SER A 270 16.70 8.21 7.29
CA SER A 270 15.29 7.88 7.44
C SER A 270 15.02 7.17 8.76
N ALA A 271 13.74 7.03 9.13
CA ALA A 271 13.37 6.19 10.26
C ALA A 271 13.85 4.73 10.09
N ALA A 272 13.92 4.23 8.84
CA ALA A 272 14.38 2.87 8.52
C ALA A 272 15.85 2.63 8.92
N ASP A 273 16.68 3.68 9.02
CA ASP A 273 18.07 3.57 9.47
C ASP A 273 18.18 3.32 10.98
N TRP A 274 17.23 3.84 11.77
CA TRP A 274 17.26 3.77 13.24
C TRP A 274 16.65 2.48 13.80
N ILE A 275 15.56 2.00 13.21
CA ILE A 275 14.80 0.85 13.71
C ILE A 275 15.67 -0.40 13.95
N PRO A 276 16.60 -0.79 13.05
CA PRO A 276 17.46 -1.95 13.27
C PRO A 276 18.24 -1.87 14.59
N VAL A 277 18.77 -0.69 14.92
CA VAL A 277 19.53 -0.46 16.15
C VAL A 277 18.61 -0.41 17.36
N LEU A 278 17.45 0.27 17.26
CA LEU A 278 16.47 0.31 18.35
C LEU A 278 15.95 -1.08 18.71
N ARG A 279 15.83 -1.99 17.74
CA ARG A 279 15.44 -3.39 17.98
C ARG A 279 16.50 -4.21 18.72
N GLN A 280 17.77 -3.82 18.67
CA GLN A 280 18.80 -4.45 19.50
C GLN A 280 18.63 -4.07 20.97
N LEU A 281 18.19 -2.84 21.25
CA LEU A 281 17.93 -2.35 22.61
C LEU A 281 16.58 -2.83 23.16
N TYR A 282 15.55 -2.85 22.31
CA TYR A 282 14.17 -3.19 22.67
C TYR A 282 13.62 -4.32 21.78
N PRO A 283 14.15 -5.55 21.91
CA PRO A 283 13.79 -6.67 21.04
C PRO A 283 12.31 -7.11 21.13
N GLN A 284 11.62 -6.74 22.21
CA GLN A 284 10.19 -6.96 22.37
C GLN A 284 9.33 -6.16 21.38
N LEU A 285 9.85 -5.04 20.85
CA LEU A 285 9.18 -4.25 19.81
C LEU A 285 9.40 -4.91 18.45
N GLN A 286 8.52 -5.84 18.11
CA GLN A 286 8.55 -6.52 16.82
C GLN A 286 8.36 -5.53 15.66
N LEU A 287 9.02 -5.79 14.54
CA LEU A 287 8.87 -5.01 13.32
C LEU A 287 7.98 -5.76 12.33
N PHE A 288 6.87 -5.12 11.98
CA PHE A 288 5.99 -5.51 10.91
C PHE A 288 6.19 -4.58 9.72
N TYR A 289 5.88 -5.07 8.52
CA TYR A 289 5.91 -4.29 7.29
C TYR A 289 4.50 -4.11 6.75
N GLU A 290 4.31 -3.19 5.82
CA GLU A 290 3.02 -2.83 5.20
C GLU A 290 2.16 -4.02 4.72
N SER A 291 2.82 -5.09 4.29
CA SER A 291 2.20 -6.33 3.81
C SER A 291 1.72 -7.25 4.93
N CYS A 292 1.87 -6.88 6.21
CA CYS A 292 1.43 -7.74 7.31
C CYS A 292 -0.09 -7.88 7.35
N ASP A 293 -0.56 -8.97 7.97
CA ASP A 293 -1.95 -9.07 8.38
C ASP A 293 -2.12 -8.27 9.68
N LEU A 294 -2.85 -7.15 9.64
CA LEU A 294 -3.05 -6.28 10.80
C LEU A 294 -3.74 -7.01 11.97
N ARG A 295 -4.46 -8.11 11.71
CA ARG A 295 -5.08 -8.95 12.74
C ARG A 295 -4.07 -9.74 13.57
N THR A 296 -2.82 -9.85 13.09
CA THR A 296 -1.73 -10.55 13.77
C THR A 296 -0.85 -9.61 14.61
N LEU A 297 -1.12 -8.30 14.57
CA LEU A 297 -0.47 -7.34 15.46
C LEU A 297 -0.85 -7.64 16.92
N PRO A 298 0.05 -7.39 17.88
CA PRO A 298 -0.23 -7.66 19.29
C PRO A 298 -1.36 -6.73 19.78
N PRO A 299 -2.53 -7.25 20.18
CA PRO A 299 -3.71 -6.42 20.47
C PRO A 299 -3.51 -5.49 21.68
N ASP A 300 -2.76 -5.96 22.67
CA ASP A 300 -2.44 -5.26 23.91
C ASP A 300 -0.96 -4.87 24.00
N GLY A 301 -0.22 -5.00 22.89
CA GLY A 301 1.22 -4.78 22.86
C GLY A 301 1.61 -3.57 22.00
N TRP A 302 2.93 -3.40 21.89
CA TRP A 302 3.54 -2.36 21.07
C TRP A 302 4.39 -3.00 19.97
N CYS A 303 4.34 -2.43 18.78
CA CYS A 303 5.18 -2.87 17.67
C CYS A 303 5.53 -1.71 16.73
N TRP A 304 6.58 -1.92 15.94
CA TRP A 304 6.91 -1.06 14.82
C TRP A 304 6.14 -1.54 13.58
N LEU A 305 5.57 -0.60 12.84
CA LEU A 305 4.99 -0.87 11.52
C LEU A 305 5.70 0.00 10.49
N HIS A 306 6.33 -0.63 9.49
CA HIS A 306 7.11 0.05 8.46
C HIS A 306 6.43 -0.04 7.10
N ALA A 307 6.30 1.10 6.42
CA ALA A 307 6.01 1.20 5.00
C ALA A 307 7.02 2.15 4.35
N PRO A 308 7.25 2.10 3.02
CA PRO A 308 8.21 2.97 2.35
C PRO A 308 8.05 4.44 2.76
N GLY A 309 9.14 5.01 3.27
CA GLY A 309 9.24 6.40 3.74
C GLY A 309 8.76 6.67 5.16
N ARG A 310 8.08 5.75 5.86
CA ARG A 310 7.59 5.97 7.24
C ARG A 310 7.59 4.73 8.11
N VAL A 311 7.96 4.95 9.38
CA VAL A 311 7.77 3.95 10.44
C VAL A 311 6.81 4.54 11.48
N TRP A 312 5.79 3.76 11.83
CA TRP A 312 4.88 4.06 12.93
C TRP A 312 5.21 3.19 14.14
N LEU A 313 4.93 3.74 15.31
CA LEU A 313 4.78 2.94 16.52
C LEU A 313 3.28 2.68 16.71
N VAL A 314 2.90 1.40 16.70
CA VAL A 314 1.54 0.95 16.92
C VAL A 314 1.43 0.40 18.34
N GLY A 315 0.52 0.95 19.12
CA GLY A 315 0.24 0.55 20.50
C GLY A 315 -1.10 -0.18 20.65
N PRO A 316 -1.51 -0.42 21.91
CA PRO A 316 -2.78 -1.06 22.24
C PRO A 316 -3.97 -0.37 21.58
N HIS A 317 -5.01 -1.15 21.27
CA HIS A 317 -6.23 -0.66 20.61
C HIS A 317 -5.96 0.08 19.29
N THR A 318 -4.90 -0.29 18.57
CA THR A 318 -4.52 0.30 17.27
C THR A 318 -4.18 1.79 17.36
N ALA A 319 -3.71 2.28 18.51
CA ALA A 319 -3.15 3.63 18.61
C ALA A 319 -1.93 3.74 17.68
N VAL A 320 -1.92 4.70 16.76
CA VAL A 320 -0.85 4.87 15.77
C VAL A 320 -0.10 6.16 16.10
N HIS A 321 1.22 6.10 16.26
CA HIS A 321 2.06 7.26 16.48
C HIS A 321 3.10 7.41 15.36
N TRP A 322 3.38 8.64 14.97
CA TRP A 322 4.40 8.94 13.97
C TRP A 322 5.19 10.19 14.35
N ASP A 323 6.51 10.09 14.23
CA ASP A 323 7.45 11.21 14.27
C ASP A 323 8.63 10.86 13.35
N PRO A 324 9.21 11.82 12.61
CA PRO A 324 10.42 11.60 11.82
C PRO A 324 11.61 11.03 12.62
N SER A 325 11.63 11.23 13.94
CA SER A 325 12.60 10.67 14.88
C SER A 325 12.04 9.44 15.60
N PRO A 326 12.49 8.22 15.25
CA PRO A 326 12.07 7.00 15.93
C PRO A 326 12.41 6.96 17.42
N VAL A 327 13.40 7.75 17.85
CA VAL A 327 13.77 7.88 19.26
C VAL A 327 12.65 8.55 20.06
N LYS A 328 11.95 9.55 19.49
CA LYS A 328 10.77 10.13 20.16
C LYS A 328 9.62 9.15 20.28
N LEU A 329 9.40 8.33 19.24
CA LEU A 329 8.41 7.25 19.28
C LEU A 329 8.73 6.27 20.41
N LEU A 330 10.00 5.88 20.56
CA LEU A 330 10.43 5.05 21.68
C LEU A 330 10.10 5.70 23.04
N GLY A 331 10.18 7.03 23.17
CA GLY A 331 9.73 7.76 24.35
C GLY A 331 8.25 7.53 24.69
N VAL A 332 7.38 7.39 23.68
CA VAL A 332 5.95 7.07 23.87
C VAL A 332 5.81 5.69 24.51
N TYR A 333 6.52 4.71 23.93
CA TYR A 333 6.53 3.34 24.43
C TYR A 333 7.01 3.26 25.89
N LEU A 334 8.15 3.90 26.21
CA LEU A 334 8.73 3.85 27.57
C LEU A 334 7.83 4.53 28.60
N ARG A 335 7.15 5.63 28.23
CA ARG A 335 6.19 6.29 29.12
C ARG A 335 5.00 5.37 29.43
N ALA A 336 4.51 4.65 28.43
CA ALA A 336 3.44 3.68 28.61
C ALA A 336 3.88 2.44 29.40
N ASN A 337 5.19 2.18 29.50
CA ASN A 337 5.77 1.00 30.15
C ASN A 337 6.89 1.38 31.13
N PRO A 338 6.59 2.04 32.27
CA PRO A 338 7.59 2.60 33.19
C PRO A 338 8.47 1.58 33.94
N GLY A 339 8.38 0.29 33.60
CA GLY A 339 9.15 -0.80 34.20
C GLY A 339 10.03 -1.58 33.21
N THR A 340 10.07 -1.18 31.94
CA THR A 340 10.99 -1.69 30.92
C THR A 340 12.08 -0.66 30.65
#